data_AF-L0P9S0-F1
#
_entry.id   AF-L0P9S0-F1
#
_cell.length_a   1.000
_cell.length_b   1.000
_cell.length_c   1.000
_cell.angle_alpha   90.00
_cell.angle_beta   90.00
_cell.angle_gamma   90.00
#
_symmetry.space_group_name_H-M   'P 1'
#
loop_
_entity.id
_entity.type
_entity.pdbx_description
1 polymer ?
#
loop_
_entity_poly.entity_id
_entity_poly.type
_entity_poly.pdbx_seq_one_letter_code
_entity_poly.pdbx_strand_id
1 'polypeptide(L)'
;MYTFLELLSKLQCLFDFLNSTLLFLFNKDILLSLCFFETKSGKLNTFLKMFYQITQPLSKSAIRAITFLVFFSLSFFIFNFWLISENIILKTSSKIYTSEATLKTRLNHLRQITEYDQKLLERLKCLNGRLLYVLYGPSALGLCEWCEIETPITFLYYIIPHILLHYLINLGIILLSTSVLFEGTVKLWENLASTITFFFFIIELIVLKTYDWKSNEHIDSTLNINWIHWKLNKYRTFFIITLDLFVAFIIWFADTNQLHQMPTKEKQLLLSINNLEESINRIRALTIINRAVITDEFLQKQKMEFYQQEKKRLKELNDSISIKSNMKNTTFENNVKNSIEEIENYAENLVEYLDMMH
;
A
#
# COMPACT_ATOMS: atom_id res chain seq x y z
N MET A 1 30.11 1.59 -15.58
CA MET A 1 30.18 0.16 -15.23
C MET A 1 30.61 -0.06 -13.78
N TYR A 2 31.64 0.65 -13.28
CA TYR A 2 32.08 0.55 -11.87
C TYR A 2 31.05 1.05 -10.83
N THR A 3 30.26 2.08 -11.16
CA THR A 3 29.24 2.65 -10.25
C THR A 3 28.02 1.75 -10.02
N PHE A 4 27.74 0.80 -10.93
CA PHE A 4 26.57 -0.10 -10.85
C PHE A 4 26.87 -1.38 -10.04
N LEU A 5 28.10 -1.91 -10.16
CA LEU A 5 28.62 -2.96 -9.27
C LEU A 5 28.76 -2.48 -7.83
N GLU A 6 29.09 -1.21 -7.63
CA GLU A 6 29.15 -0.58 -6.30
C GLU A 6 27.74 -0.36 -5.69
N LEU A 7 26.74 -0.09 -6.53
CA LEU A 7 25.34 -0.02 -6.09
C LEU A 7 24.80 -1.41 -5.73
N LEU A 8 25.12 -2.43 -6.53
CA LEU A 8 24.79 -3.84 -6.26
C LEU A 8 25.51 -4.37 -5.02
N SER A 9 26.77 -3.98 -4.75
CA SER A 9 27.45 -4.38 -3.51
C SER A 9 26.92 -3.63 -2.29
N LYS A 10 26.51 -2.36 -2.42
CA LYS A 10 25.82 -1.63 -1.35
C LYS A 10 24.42 -2.17 -1.08
N LEU A 11 23.70 -2.61 -2.10
CA LEU A 11 22.43 -3.36 -1.96
C LEU A 11 22.65 -4.74 -1.37
N GLN A 12 23.74 -5.44 -1.71
CA GLN A 12 24.13 -6.70 -1.07
C GLN A 12 24.47 -6.50 0.41
N CYS A 13 25.13 -5.40 0.78
CA CYS A 13 25.43 -5.05 2.16
C CYS A 13 24.17 -4.68 2.97
N LEU A 14 23.21 -4.00 2.33
CA LEU A 14 21.91 -3.69 2.92
C LEU A 14 21.02 -4.95 3.01
N PHE A 15 21.19 -5.89 2.08
CA PHE A 15 20.60 -7.22 2.07
C PHE A 15 21.20 -8.13 3.14
N ASP A 16 22.52 -8.10 3.37
CA ASP A 16 23.19 -8.84 4.45
C ASP A 16 22.85 -8.23 5.82
N PHE A 17 22.64 -6.92 5.91
CA PHE A 17 22.12 -6.24 7.10
C PHE A 17 20.66 -6.61 7.38
N LEU A 18 19.81 -6.68 6.35
CA LEU A 18 18.41 -7.14 6.46
C LEU A 18 18.31 -8.65 6.76
N ASN A 19 19.19 -9.46 6.18
CA ASN A 19 19.26 -10.91 6.40
C ASN A 19 19.81 -11.23 7.80
N SER A 20 20.77 -10.43 8.30
CA SER A 20 21.26 -10.51 9.68
C SER A 20 20.20 -10.06 10.69
N THR A 21 19.42 -9.02 10.39
CA THR A 21 18.30 -8.58 11.25
C THR A 21 17.09 -9.55 11.20
N LEU A 22 16.82 -10.20 10.07
CA LEU A 22 15.82 -11.27 9.96
C LEU A 22 16.26 -12.57 10.66
N LEU A 23 17.55 -12.95 10.61
CA LEU A 23 18.09 -14.08 11.39
C LEU A 23 18.10 -13.79 12.90
N PHE A 24 18.27 -12.53 13.30
CA PHE A 24 18.13 -12.08 14.68
C PHE A 24 16.69 -12.18 15.21
N LEU A 25 15.67 -12.11 14.34
CA LEU A 25 14.26 -12.18 14.74
C LEU A 25 13.72 -13.62 14.84
N PHE A 26 14.39 -14.62 14.26
CA PHE A 26 13.88 -16.00 14.17
C PHE A 26 14.59 -17.03 15.04
N ASN A 27 15.71 -16.72 15.71
CA ASN A 27 16.40 -17.69 16.56
C ASN A 27 16.05 -17.52 18.04
N LYS A 28 15.01 -18.24 18.47
CA LYS A 28 14.46 -18.25 19.85
C LYS A 28 15.50 -18.69 20.90
N ASP A 29 16.54 -19.42 20.49
CA ASP A 29 17.52 -20.02 21.40
C ASP A 29 18.78 -19.16 21.63
N ILE A 30 19.09 -18.18 20.76
CA ILE A 30 20.23 -17.28 20.97
C ILE A 30 19.90 -16.16 21.97
N LEU A 31 18.64 -15.71 22.02
CA LEU A 31 18.18 -14.72 23.00
C LEU A 31 18.29 -15.22 24.45
N LEU A 32 18.18 -16.54 24.67
CA LEU A 32 18.39 -17.16 25.98
C LEU A 32 19.88 -17.26 26.35
N SER A 33 20.77 -17.43 25.38
CA SER A 33 22.22 -17.52 25.62
C SER A 33 22.89 -16.15 25.88
N LEU A 34 22.39 -15.08 25.26
CA LEU A 34 22.87 -13.71 25.50
C LEU A 34 22.32 -13.11 26.81
N CYS A 35 21.33 -13.74 27.45
CA CYS A 35 20.88 -13.34 28.79
C CYS A 35 21.85 -13.70 29.92
N PHE A 36 22.88 -14.53 29.66
CA PHE A 36 23.80 -14.99 30.71
C PHE A 36 25.19 -14.35 30.71
N PHE A 37 25.53 -13.50 29.74
CA PHE A 37 26.85 -12.88 29.68
C PHE A 37 26.77 -11.34 29.73
N GLU A 38 27.10 -10.85 30.93
CA GLU A 38 27.78 -9.58 31.20
C GLU A 38 26.96 -8.27 31.25
N THR A 39 26.42 -8.08 32.45
CA THR A 39 26.40 -6.85 33.26
C THR A 39 27.23 -5.64 32.75
N LYS A 40 26.54 -4.57 32.30
CA LYS A 40 26.63 -3.20 32.89
C LYS A 40 25.82 -2.16 32.10
N SER A 41 25.23 -1.23 32.86
CA SER A 41 24.62 0.05 32.49
C SER A 41 23.12 0.05 32.16
N GLY A 42 22.42 0.99 32.80
CA GLY A 42 20.96 1.05 33.03
C GLY A 42 20.05 1.30 31.81
N LYS A 43 20.43 0.83 30.61
CA LYS A 43 19.55 0.84 29.41
C LYS A 43 18.56 -0.32 29.34
N LEU A 44 18.70 -1.33 30.22
CA LEU A 44 17.85 -2.53 30.19
C LEU A 44 16.41 -2.26 30.67
N ASN A 45 16.19 -1.27 31.54
CA ASN A 45 14.84 -0.96 32.04
C ASN A 45 13.90 -0.41 30.95
N THR A 46 14.44 0.17 29.88
CA THR A 46 13.66 0.67 28.74
C THR A 46 13.31 -0.45 27.76
N PHE A 47 14.25 -1.37 27.49
CA PHE A 47 14.01 -2.53 26.62
C PHE A 47 13.11 -3.58 27.29
N LEU A 48 13.25 -3.81 28.59
CA LEU A 48 12.34 -4.69 29.34
C LEU A 48 10.93 -4.09 29.46
N LYS A 49 10.80 -2.76 29.60
CA LYS A 49 9.48 -2.08 29.51
C LYS A 49 8.84 -2.25 28.13
N MET A 50 9.64 -2.16 27.06
CA MET A 50 9.19 -2.37 25.68
C MET A 50 8.66 -3.80 25.45
N PHE A 51 9.26 -4.82 26.08
CA PHE A 51 8.79 -6.19 26.00
C PHE A 51 7.63 -6.52 26.96
N TYR A 52 7.55 -5.87 28.12
CA TYR A 52 6.46 -6.07 29.09
C TYR A 52 5.13 -5.42 28.63
N GLN A 53 5.17 -4.47 27.70
CA GLN A 53 4.00 -3.82 27.08
C GLN A 53 3.31 -4.63 25.97
N ILE A 54 3.71 -5.89 25.75
CA ILE A 54 3.20 -6.76 24.67
C ILE A 54 1.89 -7.50 25.03
N THR A 55 1.41 -7.41 26.27
CA THR A 55 0.27 -8.21 26.76
C THR A 55 -1.10 -7.52 26.63
N GLN A 56 -1.32 -6.67 25.63
CA GLN A 56 -2.66 -6.17 25.33
C GLN A 56 -3.20 -6.81 24.04
N PRO A 57 -4.50 -7.17 24.01
CA PRO A 57 -5.09 -7.80 22.85
C PRO A 57 -5.10 -6.83 21.67
N LEU A 58 -4.40 -7.19 20.59
CA LEU A 58 -4.49 -6.49 19.31
C LEU A 58 -5.95 -6.35 18.86
N SER A 59 -6.25 -5.26 18.16
CA SER A 59 -7.57 -5.10 17.53
C SER A 59 -7.86 -6.23 16.55
N LYS A 60 -9.11 -6.70 16.52
CA LYS A 60 -9.55 -7.78 15.60
C LYS A 60 -9.34 -7.39 14.12
N SER A 61 -9.40 -6.10 13.79
CA SER A 61 -9.12 -5.60 12.43
C SER A 61 -7.64 -5.73 12.07
N ALA A 62 -6.75 -5.30 12.98
CA ALA A 62 -5.30 -5.39 12.79
C ALA A 62 -4.84 -6.85 12.63
N ILE A 63 -5.37 -7.77 13.46
CA ILE A 63 -5.07 -9.21 13.35
C ILE A 63 -5.49 -9.74 11.98
N ARG A 64 -6.67 -9.39 11.48
CA ARG A 64 -7.15 -9.82 10.16
C ARG A 64 -6.26 -9.29 9.04
N ALA A 65 -5.89 -8.00 9.10
CA ALA A 65 -5.03 -7.38 8.10
C ALA A 65 -3.62 -8.01 8.07
N ILE A 66 -2.99 -8.19 9.23
CA ILE A 66 -1.67 -8.84 9.36
C ILE A 66 -1.74 -10.29 8.88
N THR A 67 -2.76 -11.04 9.31
CA THR A 67 -2.93 -12.44 8.88
C THR A 67 -3.10 -12.54 7.38
N PHE A 68 -3.85 -11.61 6.77
CA PHE A 68 -4.05 -11.56 5.32
C PHE A 68 -2.75 -11.26 4.57
N LEU A 69 -1.96 -10.27 5.01
CA LEU A 69 -0.65 -9.94 4.42
C LEU A 69 0.35 -11.09 4.53
N VAL A 70 0.43 -11.72 5.71
CA VAL A 70 1.32 -12.87 5.93
C VAL A 70 0.87 -14.08 5.11
N PHE A 71 -0.43 -14.36 5.05
CA PHE A 71 -0.96 -15.44 4.22
C PHE A 71 -0.67 -15.20 2.74
N PHE A 72 -0.86 -13.97 2.26
CA PHE A 72 -0.59 -13.64 0.87
C PHE A 72 0.89 -13.76 0.51
N SER A 73 1.78 -13.18 1.32
CA SER A 73 3.23 -13.28 1.11
C SER A 73 3.71 -14.73 1.10
N LEU A 74 3.19 -15.58 2.00
CA LEU A 74 3.47 -17.01 2.01
C LEU A 74 2.94 -17.71 0.75
N SER A 75 1.70 -17.42 0.35
CA SER A 75 1.09 -17.96 -0.86
C SER A 75 1.89 -17.56 -2.10
N PHE A 76 2.33 -16.30 -2.18
CA PHE A 76 3.14 -15.80 -3.29
C PHE A 76 4.51 -16.47 -3.33
N PHE A 77 5.14 -16.69 -2.17
CA PHE A 77 6.39 -17.44 -2.07
C PHE A 77 6.24 -18.88 -2.58
N ILE A 78 5.22 -19.60 -2.10
CA ILE A 78 4.95 -20.99 -2.49
C ILE A 78 4.62 -21.08 -3.98
N PHE A 79 3.76 -20.19 -4.47
CA PHE A 79 3.36 -20.16 -5.87
C PHE A 79 4.56 -19.89 -6.78
N ASN A 80 5.40 -18.89 -6.46
CA ASN A 80 6.61 -18.62 -7.23
C ASN A 80 7.62 -19.76 -7.15
N PHE A 81 7.77 -20.40 -5.99
CA PHE A 81 8.66 -21.54 -5.84
C PHE A 81 8.22 -22.73 -6.70
N TRP A 82 6.92 -23.02 -6.73
CA TRP A 82 6.35 -24.14 -7.48
C TRP A 82 6.27 -23.89 -8.99
N LEU A 83 5.94 -22.65 -9.40
CA LEU A 83 5.72 -22.28 -10.80
C LEU A 83 6.93 -21.63 -11.47
N ILE A 84 8.09 -21.63 -10.81
CA ILE A 84 9.33 -21.23 -11.46
C ILE A 84 9.53 -22.09 -12.71
N SER A 85 9.56 -21.43 -13.86
CA SER A 85 9.75 -22.12 -15.12
C SER A 85 11.11 -22.80 -15.12
N GLU A 86 11.11 -24.08 -15.48
CA GLU A 86 12.33 -24.87 -15.49
C GLU A 86 13.33 -24.32 -16.51
N ASN A 87 14.59 -24.21 -16.09
CA ASN A 87 15.66 -23.86 -17.00
C ASN A 87 16.12 -25.11 -17.75
N ILE A 88 15.75 -25.22 -19.02
CA ILE A 88 16.03 -26.41 -19.86
C ILE A 88 17.53 -26.60 -20.06
N ILE A 89 18.28 -25.51 -20.22
CA ILE A 89 19.72 -25.55 -20.44
C ILE A 89 20.43 -26.05 -19.18
N LEU A 90 20.04 -25.57 -18.00
CA LEU A 90 20.57 -26.06 -16.72
C LEU A 90 20.15 -27.50 -16.44
N LYS A 91 18.88 -27.85 -16.67
CA LYS A 91 18.37 -29.19 -16.37
C LYS A 91 18.97 -30.28 -17.25
N THR A 92 19.28 -29.95 -18.51
CA THR A 92 20.03 -30.84 -19.41
C THR A 92 21.54 -30.78 -19.23
N SER A 93 22.05 -29.97 -18.27
CA SER A 93 23.49 -29.72 -18.05
C SER A 93 24.23 -29.32 -19.33
N SER A 94 23.57 -28.57 -20.20
CA SER A 94 24.09 -28.20 -21.52
C SER A 94 24.74 -26.82 -21.49
N LYS A 95 25.81 -26.63 -22.27
CA LYS A 95 26.41 -25.30 -22.48
C LYS A 95 25.49 -24.42 -23.34
N ILE A 96 25.60 -23.09 -23.26
CA ILE A 96 24.84 -22.17 -24.13
C ILE A 96 25.07 -22.51 -25.61
N TYR A 97 26.29 -22.88 -26.00
CA TYR A 97 26.64 -23.22 -27.39
C TYR A 97 26.09 -24.55 -27.92
N THR A 98 25.50 -25.37 -27.06
CA THR A 98 24.95 -26.68 -27.42
C THR A 98 23.88 -26.58 -28.52
N SER A 99 23.97 -27.40 -29.56
CA SER A 99 23.02 -27.36 -30.69
C SER A 99 21.62 -27.83 -30.27
N GLU A 100 20.61 -27.31 -30.96
CA GLU A 100 19.19 -27.68 -30.74
C GLU A 100 18.97 -29.19 -30.79
N ALA A 101 19.55 -29.89 -31.77
CA ALA A 101 19.39 -31.34 -31.91
C ALA A 101 19.86 -32.08 -30.65
N THR A 102 21.01 -31.71 -30.09
CA THR A 102 21.53 -32.32 -28.87
C THR A 102 20.73 -31.93 -27.63
N LEU A 103 20.23 -30.69 -27.55
CA LEU A 103 19.30 -30.26 -26.51
C LEU A 103 18.00 -31.06 -26.55
N LYS A 104 17.43 -31.27 -27.74
CA LYS A 104 16.22 -32.05 -27.98
C LYS A 104 16.42 -33.51 -27.57
N THR A 105 17.52 -34.15 -27.96
CA THR A 105 17.82 -35.53 -27.55
C THR A 105 17.96 -35.68 -26.04
N ARG A 106 18.66 -34.75 -25.38
CA ARG A 106 18.81 -34.75 -23.91
C ARG A 106 17.50 -34.48 -23.20
N LEU A 107 16.70 -33.54 -23.69
CA LEU A 107 15.40 -33.23 -23.11
C LEU A 107 14.43 -34.42 -23.26
N ASN A 108 14.43 -35.09 -24.41
CA ASN A 108 13.61 -36.28 -24.65
C ASN A 108 13.96 -37.45 -23.72
N HIS A 109 15.21 -37.52 -23.26
CA HIS A 109 15.63 -38.51 -22.26
C HIS A 109 15.10 -38.17 -20.85
N LEU A 110 14.86 -36.89 -20.55
CA LEU A 110 14.37 -36.46 -19.23
C LEU A 110 12.84 -36.52 -19.14
N ARG A 111 12.13 -36.15 -20.21
CA ARG A 111 10.67 -36.16 -20.29
C ARG A 111 10.18 -36.19 -21.73
N GLN A 112 8.91 -36.55 -21.91
CA GLN A 112 8.25 -36.46 -23.21
C GLN A 112 8.16 -34.99 -23.67
N ILE A 113 8.55 -34.74 -24.92
CA ILE A 113 8.55 -33.40 -25.53
C ILE A 113 7.11 -32.95 -25.80
N THR A 114 6.70 -31.82 -25.23
CA THR A 114 5.39 -31.19 -25.50
C THR A 114 5.45 -30.28 -26.73
N GLU A 115 4.30 -29.88 -27.28
CA GLU A 115 4.23 -28.92 -28.40
C GLU A 115 4.88 -27.57 -28.03
N TYR A 116 4.69 -27.13 -26.78
CA TYR A 116 5.36 -25.94 -26.25
C TYR A 116 6.88 -26.05 -26.30
N ASP A 117 7.43 -27.22 -25.93
CA ASP A 117 8.86 -27.47 -25.97
C ASP A 117 9.41 -27.46 -27.40
N GLN A 118 8.63 -27.91 -28.38
CA GLN A 118 9.02 -27.84 -29.79
C GLN A 118 9.15 -26.39 -30.26
N LYS A 119 8.13 -25.56 -30.00
CA LYS A 119 8.17 -24.11 -30.33
C LYS A 119 9.34 -23.40 -29.66
N LEU A 120 9.61 -23.72 -28.39
CA LEU A 120 10.74 -23.16 -27.67
C LEU A 120 12.09 -23.62 -28.24
N LEU A 121 12.24 -24.90 -28.57
CA LEU A 121 13.47 -25.45 -29.17
C LEU A 121 13.78 -24.81 -30.53
N GLU A 122 12.76 -24.56 -31.36
CA GLU A 122 12.92 -23.86 -32.65
C GLU A 122 13.53 -22.47 -32.46
N ARG A 123 13.11 -21.73 -31.43
CA ARG A 123 13.67 -20.41 -31.09
C ARG A 123 15.07 -20.48 -30.49
N LEU A 124 15.45 -21.62 -29.90
CA LEU A 124 16.79 -21.88 -29.35
C LEU A 124 17.81 -22.37 -30.38
N LYS A 125 17.43 -22.51 -31.66
CA LYS A 125 18.33 -22.93 -32.73
C LYS A 125 19.57 -22.04 -32.86
N CYS A 126 19.37 -20.73 -32.84
CA CYS A 126 20.43 -19.73 -32.96
C CYS A 126 21.03 -19.37 -31.60
N LEU A 127 22.32 -18.97 -31.58
CA LEU A 127 23.01 -18.51 -30.36
C LEU A 127 22.29 -17.31 -29.72
N ASN A 128 21.90 -16.32 -30.53
CA ASN A 128 21.15 -15.14 -30.07
C ASN A 128 19.84 -15.53 -29.36
N GLY A 129 19.11 -16.53 -29.88
CA GLY A 129 17.90 -17.03 -29.23
C GLY A 129 18.18 -17.61 -27.83
N ARG A 130 19.30 -18.33 -27.67
CA ARG A 130 19.71 -18.87 -26.37
C ARG A 130 20.19 -17.78 -25.40
N LEU A 131 20.80 -16.71 -25.89
CA LEU A 131 21.16 -15.56 -25.04
C LEU A 131 19.91 -14.80 -24.59
N LEU A 132 18.93 -14.60 -25.49
CA LEU A 132 17.64 -14.00 -25.14
C LEU A 132 16.84 -14.88 -24.19
N TYR A 133 16.96 -16.21 -24.28
CA TYR A 133 16.39 -17.14 -23.31
C TYR A 133 16.92 -16.89 -21.88
N VAL A 134 18.21 -16.58 -21.72
CA VAL A 134 18.80 -16.24 -20.42
C VAL A 134 18.19 -14.94 -19.87
N LEU A 135 17.93 -13.96 -20.75
CA LEU A 135 17.40 -12.65 -20.40
C LEU A 135 15.92 -12.68 -20.03
N TYR A 136 15.10 -13.23 -20.92
CA TYR A 136 13.65 -13.11 -20.89
C TYR A 136 12.93 -14.38 -20.41
N GLY A 137 13.62 -15.52 -20.42
CA GLY A 137 13.09 -16.79 -19.94
C GLY A 137 12.26 -17.57 -20.97
N PRO A 138 11.75 -18.76 -20.59
CA PRO A 138 11.03 -19.67 -21.48
C PRO A 138 9.67 -19.14 -21.92
N SER A 139 8.93 -18.44 -21.05
CA SER A 139 7.57 -17.97 -21.36
C SER A 139 7.57 -16.99 -22.53
N ALA A 140 8.48 -16.00 -22.50
CA ALA A 140 8.59 -15.01 -23.57
C ALA A 140 9.00 -15.63 -24.92
N LEU A 141 9.91 -16.59 -24.91
CA LEU A 141 10.37 -17.24 -26.15
C LEU A 141 9.41 -18.30 -26.68
N GLY A 142 8.66 -18.98 -25.81
CA GLY A 142 7.77 -20.06 -26.20
C GLY A 142 6.33 -19.63 -26.48
N LEU A 143 5.85 -18.55 -25.85
CA LEU A 143 4.45 -18.09 -25.97
C LEU A 143 4.29 -16.85 -26.87
N CYS A 144 5.35 -16.07 -27.11
CA CYS A 144 5.24 -14.90 -27.96
C CYS A 144 5.35 -15.28 -29.45
N GLU A 145 4.24 -15.16 -30.18
CA GLU A 145 4.19 -15.49 -31.61
C GLU A 145 4.79 -14.38 -32.49
N TRP A 146 4.60 -13.11 -32.11
CA TRP A 146 5.02 -11.93 -32.87
C TRP A 146 6.45 -11.43 -32.52
N CYS A 147 7.11 -12.04 -31.54
CA CYS A 147 8.45 -11.64 -31.15
C CYS A 147 9.51 -12.21 -32.12
N GLU A 148 10.51 -11.39 -32.44
CA GLU A 148 11.59 -11.74 -33.35
C GLU A 148 12.95 -11.67 -32.66
N ILE A 149 13.83 -12.62 -32.97
CA ILE A 149 15.18 -12.72 -32.38
C ILE A 149 16.06 -11.54 -32.83
N GLU A 150 15.82 -11.01 -34.03
CA GLU A 150 16.55 -9.87 -34.60
C GLU A 150 16.22 -8.55 -33.89
N THR A 151 15.00 -8.43 -33.36
CA THR A 151 14.51 -7.25 -32.67
C THR A 151 14.22 -7.57 -31.18
N PRO A 152 15.26 -7.62 -30.31
CA PRO A 152 15.13 -8.09 -28.93
C PRO A 152 14.23 -7.23 -28.03
N ILE A 153 13.86 -6.03 -28.48
CA ILE A 153 12.91 -5.15 -27.80
C ILE A 153 11.47 -5.69 -27.82
N THR A 154 11.12 -6.52 -28.81
CA THR A 154 9.77 -7.11 -28.93
C THR A 154 9.44 -7.98 -27.72
N PHE A 155 10.41 -8.78 -27.27
CA PHE A 155 10.28 -9.59 -26.05
C PHE A 155 10.12 -8.74 -24.78
N LEU A 156 10.73 -7.55 -24.71
CA LEU A 156 10.53 -6.65 -23.58
C LEU A 156 9.07 -6.19 -23.50
N TYR A 157 8.48 -5.79 -24.63
CA TYR A 157 7.08 -5.38 -24.69
C TYR A 157 6.11 -6.49 -24.29
N TYR A 158 6.42 -7.74 -24.64
CA TYR A 158 5.65 -8.89 -24.21
C TYR A 158 5.68 -9.09 -22.68
N ILE A 159 6.82 -8.87 -22.04
CA ILE A 159 7.01 -9.18 -20.62
C ILE A 159 6.54 -8.06 -19.68
N ILE A 160 6.58 -6.80 -20.12
CA ILE A 160 6.11 -5.64 -19.33
C ILE A 160 4.75 -5.89 -18.64
N PRO A 161 3.68 -6.32 -19.33
CA PRO A 161 2.39 -6.55 -18.67
C PRO A 161 2.45 -7.65 -17.60
N HIS A 162 3.25 -8.69 -17.82
CA HIS A 162 3.45 -9.73 -16.81
C HIS A 162 4.14 -9.18 -15.57
N ILE A 163 5.21 -8.39 -15.73
CA ILE A 163 5.91 -7.78 -14.59
C ILE A 163 4.96 -6.82 -13.85
N LEU A 164 4.29 -5.94 -14.59
CA LEU A 164 3.35 -4.96 -14.04
C LEU A 164 2.25 -5.63 -13.20
N LEU A 165 1.72 -6.75 -13.67
CA LEU A 165 0.68 -7.50 -12.98
C LEU A 165 1.12 -7.96 -11.57
N HIS A 166 2.37 -8.41 -11.38
CA HIS A 166 2.85 -8.82 -10.05
C HIS A 166 2.85 -7.63 -9.06
N TYR A 167 3.31 -6.46 -9.51
CA TYR A 167 3.34 -5.26 -8.68
C TYR A 167 1.94 -4.69 -8.42
N LEU A 168 1.04 -4.72 -9.41
CA LEU A 168 -0.34 -4.28 -9.25
C LEU A 168 -1.12 -5.16 -8.26
N ILE A 169 -0.95 -6.48 -8.34
CA ILE A 169 -1.55 -7.41 -7.37
C ILE A 169 -1.06 -7.09 -5.97
N ASN A 170 0.25 -6.90 -5.79
CA ASN A 170 0.81 -6.57 -4.48
C ASN A 170 0.25 -5.26 -3.91
N LEU A 171 0.19 -4.22 -4.76
CA LEU A 171 -0.39 -2.93 -4.39
C LEU A 171 -1.85 -3.04 -3.98
N GLY A 172 -2.65 -3.81 -4.74
CA GLY A 172 -4.04 -4.06 -4.40
C GLY A 172 -4.19 -4.69 -3.02
N ILE A 173 -3.29 -5.58 -2.64
CA ILE A 173 -3.34 -6.29 -1.36
C ILE A 173 -2.94 -5.41 -0.19
N ILE A 174 -1.90 -4.60 -0.37
CA ILE A 174 -1.52 -3.58 0.61
C ILE A 174 -2.68 -2.61 0.82
N LEU A 175 -3.27 -2.10 -0.26
CA LEU A 175 -4.39 -1.17 -0.20
C LEU A 175 -5.62 -1.78 0.49
N LEU A 176 -5.98 -3.03 0.13
CA LEU A 176 -7.10 -3.74 0.76
C LEU A 176 -6.87 -3.98 2.25
N SER A 177 -5.67 -4.43 2.64
CA SER A 177 -5.33 -4.69 4.04
C SER A 177 -5.32 -3.41 4.88
N THR A 178 -4.91 -2.29 4.28
CA THR A 178 -4.77 -1.00 4.98
C THR A 178 -6.08 -0.22 5.04
N SER A 179 -7.00 -0.43 4.08
CA SER A 179 -8.30 0.27 4.01
C SER A 179 -9.16 0.14 5.27
N VAL A 180 -8.95 -0.91 6.07
CA VAL A 180 -9.71 -1.18 7.30
C VAL A 180 -9.18 -0.36 8.49
N LEU A 181 -8.01 0.28 8.35
CA LEU A 181 -7.32 1.02 9.41
C LEU A 181 -7.45 2.53 9.15
N PHE A 182 -8.40 3.18 9.83
CA PHE A 182 -8.77 4.58 9.65
C PHE A 182 -7.86 5.57 10.38
N GLU A 183 -6.54 5.35 10.33
CA GLU A 183 -5.56 6.20 11.00
C GLU A 183 -4.67 6.97 10.01
N GLY A 184 -4.53 8.27 10.23
CA GLY A 184 -3.74 9.15 9.36
C GLY A 184 -2.25 8.78 9.28
N THR A 185 -1.70 8.14 10.31
CA THR A 185 -0.31 7.64 10.34
C THR A 185 -0.13 6.49 9.35
N VAL A 186 -1.06 5.53 9.32
CA VAL A 186 -1.01 4.35 8.46
C VAL A 186 -1.12 4.75 6.98
N LYS A 187 -1.93 5.76 6.68
CA LYS A 187 -2.13 6.27 5.31
C LYS A 187 -0.87 6.89 4.69
N LEU A 188 0.01 7.49 5.50
CA LEU A 188 1.31 7.98 5.03
C LEU A 188 2.20 6.82 4.59
N TRP A 189 2.24 5.74 5.37
CA TRP A 189 3.03 4.54 5.05
C TRP A 189 2.48 3.78 3.85
N GLU A 190 1.16 3.78 3.67
CA GLU A 190 0.49 3.24 2.48
C GLU A 190 0.97 3.95 1.21
N ASN A 191 0.95 5.29 1.20
CA ASN A 191 1.42 6.09 0.07
C ASN A 191 2.92 5.88 -0.21
N LEU A 192 3.73 5.75 0.85
CA LEU A 192 5.15 5.44 0.72
C LEU A 192 5.37 4.04 0.13
N ALA A 193 4.69 3.02 0.65
CA ALA A 193 4.75 1.65 0.13
C ALA A 193 4.31 1.59 -1.34
N SER A 194 3.27 2.34 -1.70
CA SER A 194 2.81 2.47 -3.08
C SER A 194 3.88 3.06 -4.00
N THR A 195 4.48 4.18 -3.57
CA THR A 195 5.56 4.86 -4.29
C THR A 195 6.78 3.97 -4.46
N ILE A 196 7.19 3.27 -3.40
CA ILE A 196 8.33 2.34 -3.41
C ILE A 196 8.09 1.19 -4.38
N THR A 197 6.89 0.61 -4.38
CA THR A 197 6.54 -0.48 -5.28
C THR A 197 6.59 -0.04 -6.74
N PHE A 198 6.05 1.14 -7.06
CA PHE A 198 6.13 1.70 -8.41
C PHE A 198 7.57 1.99 -8.85
N PHE A 199 8.41 2.47 -7.93
CA PHE A 199 9.82 2.72 -8.20
C PHE A 199 10.59 1.42 -8.52
N PHE A 200 10.35 0.36 -7.76
CA PHE A 200 10.97 -0.96 -8.01
C PHE A 200 10.53 -1.56 -9.36
N PHE A 201 9.27 -1.37 -9.75
CA PHE A 201 8.79 -1.73 -11.09
C PHE A 201 9.61 -1.03 -12.18
N ILE A 202 9.81 0.29 -12.07
CA ILE A 202 10.61 1.05 -13.04
C ILE A 202 12.06 0.56 -13.07
N ILE A 203 12.66 0.31 -11.90
CA ILE A 203 14.03 -0.22 -11.82
C ILE A 203 14.13 -1.54 -12.58
N GLU A 204 13.20 -2.47 -12.37
CA GLU A 204 13.23 -3.78 -13.05
C GLU A 204 13.17 -3.62 -14.58
N LEU A 205 12.35 -2.70 -15.09
CA LEU A 205 12.29 -2.39 -16.52
C LEU A 205 13.60 -1.77 -17.05
N ILE A 206 14.20 -0.87 -16.28
CA ILE A 206 15.49 -0.25 -16.65
C ILE A 206 16.57 -1.33 -16.70
N VAL A 207 16.62 -2.24 -15.72
CA VAL A 207 17.58 -3.35 -15.70
C VAL A 207 17.40 -4.22 -16.94
N LEU A 208 16.18 -4.64 -17.26
CA LEU A 208 15.93 -5.46 -18.46
C LEU A 208 16.30 -4.75 -19.76
N LYS A 209 16.04 -3.44 -19.85
CA LYS A 209 16.34 -2.64 -21.05
C LYS A 209 17.85 -2.38 -21.23
N THR A 210 18.57 -2.15 -20.14
CA THR A 210 19.99 -1.75 -20.16
C THR A 210 20.95 -2.93 -20.10
N TYR A 211 20.47 -4.11 -19.73
CA TYR A 211 21.29 -5.30 -19.62
C TYR A 211 21.82 -5.75 -20.99
N ASP A 212 23.16 -5.86 -21.09
CA ASP A 212 23.81 -6.39 -22.27
C ASP A 212 23.70 -7.93 -22.30
N TRP A 213 22.73 -8.42 -23.06
CA TRP A 213 22.49 -9.86 -23.23
C TRP A 213 23.64 -10.58 -23.93
N LYS A 214 24.51 -9.87 -24.66
CA LYS A 214 25.70 -10.45 -25.31
C LYS A 214 26.85 -10.69 -24.33
N SER A 215 26.80 -10.12 -23.13
CA SER A 215 27.84 -10.35 -22.11
C SER A 215 27.99 -11.82 -21.72
N ASN A 216 26.94 -12.65 -21.91
CA ASN A 216 26.99 -14.08 -21.63
C ASN A 216 27.49 -14.92 -22.82
N GLU A 217 27.84 -14.30 -23.95
CA GLU A 217 28.32 -15.01 -25.14
C GLU A 217 29.59 -15.77 -24.80
N HIS A 218 30.66 -15.11 -24.34
CA HIS A 218 31.97 -15.74 -24.12
C HIS A 218 32.09 -16.61 -22.85
N ILE A 219 30.98 -16.94 -22.17
CA ILE A 219 31.02 -17.72 -20.92
C ILE A 219 30.81 -19.21 -21.22
N ASP A 220 31.87 -20.00 -21.06
CA ASP A 220 31.86 -21.44 -21.37
C ASP A 220 31.28 -22.33 -20.26
N SER A 221 31.29 -21.85 -19.02
CA SER A 221 30.80 -22.59 -17.86
C SER A 221 29.34 -22.27 -17.56
N THR A 222 28.51 -23.30 -17.48
CA THR A 222 27.07 -23.16 -17.20
C THR A 222 26.76 -22.54 -15.83
N LEU A 223 27.69 -22.72 -14.88
CA LEU A 223 27.60 -22.17 -13.52
C LEU A 223 27.91 -20.68 -13.47
N ASN A 224 28.73 -20.18 -14.41
CA ASN A 224 29.16 -18.78 -14.44
C ASN A 224 28.22 -17.89 -15.26
N ILE A 225 27.26 -18.49 -15.96
CA ILE A 225 26.25 -17.73 -16.72
C ILE A 225 25.39 -16.94 -15.75
N ASN A 226 25.17 -15.66 -16.08
CA ASN A 226 24.24 -14.84 -15.33
C ASN A 226 22.79 -15.09 -15.78
N TRP A 227 22.10 -16.02 -15.10
CA TRP A 227 20.68 -16.34 -15.30
C TRP A 227 19.74 -15.23 -14.82
N ILE A 228 19.76 -14.10 -15.53
CA ILE A 228 19.11 -12.86 -15.11
C ILE A 228 17.59 -12.99 -14.95
N HIS A 229 16.89 -13.71 -15.84
CA HIS A 229 15.44 -13.94 -15.72
C HIS A 229 15.07 -14.55 -14.36
N TRP A 230 15.73 -15.65 -13.97
CA TRP A 230 15.48 -16.34 -12.71
C TRP A 230 15.95 -15.52 -11.51
N LYS A 231 17.06 -14.77 -11.63
CA LYS A 231 17.51 -13.86 -10.56
C LYS A 231 16.50 -12.74 -10.31
N LEU A 232 16.00 -12.10 -11.36
CA LEU A 232 14.97 -11.06 -11.24
C LEU A 232 13.69 -11.60 -10.61
N ASN A 233 13.25 -12.80 -10.98
CA ASN A 233 12.07 -13.40 -10.34
C ASN A 233 12.28 -13.64 -8.83
N LYS A 234 13.48 -14.07 -8.43
CA LYS A 234 13.84 -14.23 -7.01
C LYS A 234 13.86 -12.87 -6.29
N TYR A 235 14.49 -11.85 -6.87
CA TYR A 235 14.55 -10.52 -6.27
C TYR A 235 13.16 -9.88 -6.14
N ARG A 236 12.30 -10.01 -7.15
CA ARG A 236 10.91 -9.55 -7.10
C ARG A 236 10.13 -10.24 -5.98
N THR A 237 10.25 -11.57 -5.88
CA THR A 237 9.58 -12.34 -4.82
C THR A 237 10.05 -11.92 -3.44
N PHE A 238 11.36 -11.78 -3.26
CA PHE A 238 11.95 -11.32 -2.01
C PHE A 238 11.49 -9.90 -1.63
N PHE A 239 11.47 -8.99 -2.61
CA PHE A 239 11.02 -7.61 -2.42
C PHE A 239 9.57 -7.55 -1.96
N ILE A 240 8.67 -8.26 -2.63
CA ILE A 240 7.24 -8.32 -2.28
C ILE A 240 7.05 -8.80 -0.83
N ILE A 241 7.68 -9.93 -0.46
CA ILE A 241 7.57 -10.50 0.89
C ILE A 241 8.11 -9.52 1.93
N THR A 242 9.28 -8.91 1.68
CA THR A 242 9.89 -7.97 2.62
C THR A 242 9.01 -6.75 2.83
N LEU A 243 8.42 -6.23 1.75
CA LEU A 243 7.54 -5.08 1.80
C LEU A 243 6.23 -5.39 2.55
N ASP A 244 5.62 -6.54 2.30
CA ASP A 244 4.40 -6.97 2.99
C ASP A 244 4.63 -7.19 4.50
N LEU A 245 5.76 -7.81 4.87
CA LEU A 245 6.15 -7.97 6.27
C LEU A 245 6.43 -6.63 6.95
N PHE A 246 7.04 -5.69 6.23
CA PHE A 246 7.29 -4.34 6.74
C PHE A 246 5.99 -3.57 6.97
N VAL A 247 5.02 -3.65 6.04
CA VAL A 247 3.69 -3.06 6.22
C VAL A 247 2.96 -3.71 7.39
N ALA A 248 2.99 -5.05 7.50
CA ALA A 248 2.41 -5.77 8.64
C ALA A 248 3.04 -5.35 9.97
N PHE A 249 4.35 -5.12 10.01
CA PHE A 249 5.06 -4.60 11.17
C PHE A 249 4.62 -3.18 11.54
N ILE A 250 4.43 -2.30 10.54
CA ILE A 250 3.90 -0.95 10.77
C ILE A 250 2.48 -1.00 11.34
N ILE A 251 1.62 -1.87 10.80
CA ILE A 251 0.24 -2.06 11.31
C ILE A 251 0.28 -2.52 12.77
N TRP A 252 1.13 -3.51 13.09
CA TRP A 252 1.33 -3.99 14.44
C TRP A 252 1.82 -2.88 15.39
N PHE A 253 2.79 -2.08 14.94
CA PHE A 253 3.34 -0.98 15.72
C PHE A 253 2.34 0.18 15.90
N ALA A 254 1.54 0.47 14.87
CA ALA A 254 0.49 1.48 14.91
C ALA A 254 -0.60 1.09 15.91
N ASP A 255 -1.12 -0.14 15.83
CA ASP A 255 -2.15 -0.64 16.76
C ASP A 255 -1.62 -0.64 18.21
N THR A 256 -0.37 -1.09 18.41
CA THR A 256 0.28 -1.10 19.73
C THR A 256 0.43 0.32 20.29
N ASN A 257 0.87 1.30 19.49
CA ASN A 257 1.02 2.68 19.96
C ASN A 257 -0.32 3.40 20.12
N GLN A 258 -1.31 3.09 19.29
CA GLN A 258 -2.63 3.68 19.43
C GLN A 258 -3.28 3.22 20.73
N LEU A 259 -3.13 1.94 21.11
CA LEU A 259 -3.51 1.44 22.45
C LEU A 259 -2.79 2.18 23.59
N HIS A 260 -1.55 2.62 23.38
CA HIS A 260 -0.80 3.42 24.36
C HIS A 260 -1.17 4.91 24.36
N GLN A 261 -1.62 5.45 23.23
CA GLN A 261 -2.04 6.83 23.04
C GLN A 261 -3.55 7.02 23.15
N MET A 262 -4.33 5.95 23.34
CA MET A 262 -5.74 6.06 23.69
C MET A 262 -5.79 7.01 24.88
N PRO A 263 -6.37 8.21 24.71
CA PRO A 263 -6.73 8.98 25.85
C PRO A 263 -7.66 8.06 26.64
N THR A 264 -7.42 7.85 27.94
CA THR A 264 -8.45 7.32 28.82
C THR A 264 -9.75 8.03 28.44
N LYS A 265 -10.90 7.33 28.42
CA LYS A 265 -12.21 7.91 28.02
C LYS A 265 -12.42 9.34 28.57
N GLU A 266 -11.83 9.64 29.73
CA GLU A 266 -11.57 10.95 30.33
C GLU A 266 -11.09 12.07 29.37
N LYS A 267 -10.07 11.87 28.51
CA LYS A 267 -9.53 12.93 27.65
C LYS A 267 -10.40 13.21 26.42
N GLN A 268 -11.08 12.22 25.86
CA GLN A 268 -12.14 12.45 24.86
C GLN A 268 -13.31 13.20 25.48
N LEU A 269 -13.68 12.84 26.73
CA LEU A 269 -14.71 13.52 27.50
C LEU A 269 -14.30 14.97 27.82
N LEU A 270 -13.04 15.24 28.17
CA LEU A 270 -12.51 16.59 28.39
C LEU A 270 -12.49 17.45 27.13
N LEU A 271 -12.16 16.89 25.96
CA LEU A 271 -12.25 17.63 24.68
C LEU A 271 -13.70 17.94 24.32
N SER A 272 -14.62 16.99 24.53
CA SER A 272 -16.05 17.23 24.36
C SER A 272 -16.57 18.27 25.35
N ILE A 273 -16.16 18.23 26.62
CA ILE A 273 -16.49 19.24 27.64
C ILE A 273 -15.97 20.61 27.24
N ASN A 274 -14.71 20.74 26.81
CA ASN A 274 -14.15 22.04 26.44
C ASN A 274 -14.86 22.65 25.23
N ASN A 275 -15.20 21.82 24.22
CA ASN A 275 -15.97 22.27 23.06
C ASN A 275 -17.43 22.62 23.43
N LEU A 276 -18.03 21.87 24.36
CA LEU A 276 -19.34 22.17 24.93
C LEU A 276 -19.31 23.46 25.74
N GLU A 277 -18.26 23.69 26.52
CA GLU A 277 -18.08 24.89 27.34
C GLU A 277 -17.92 26.14 26.46
N GLU A 278 -17.17 26.06 25.37
CA GLU A 278 -17.09 27.13 24.39
C GLU A 278 -18.47 27.45 23.76
N SER A 279 -19.24 26.40 23.43
CA SER A 279 -20.59 26.55 22.87
C SER A 279 -21.58 27.15 23.88
N ILE A 280 -21.52 26.71 25.15
CA ILE A 280 -22.32 27.25 26.26
C ILE A 280 -21.97 28.71 26.52
N ASN A 281 -20.69 29.07 26.48
CA ASN A 281 -20.26 30.46 26.67
C ASN A 281 -20.74 31.37 25.53
N ARG A 282 -20.75 30.88 24.28
CA ARG A 282 -21.35 31.60 23.16
C ARG A 282 -22.86 31.79 23.34
N ILE A 283 -23.59 30.75 23.77
CA ILE A 283 -25.04 30.85 24.05
C ILE A 283 -25.30 31.87 25.17
N ARG A 284 -24.56 31.80 26.29
CA ARG A 284 -24.69 32.77 27.40
C ARG A 284 -24.43 34.20 26.95
N ALA A 285 -23.39 34.43 26.14
CA ALA A 285 -23.11 35.75 25.59
C ALA A 285 -24.27 36.25 24.71
N LEU A 286 -24.83 35.40 23.85
CA LEU A 286 -26.01 35.73 23.04
C LEU A 286 -27.23 36.05 23.90
N THR A 287 -27.47 35.32 25.00
CA THR A 287 -28.58 35.60 25.92
C THR A 287 -28.42 36.95 26.61
N ILE A 288 -27.21 37.29 27.06
CA ILE A 288 -26.92 38.60 27.68
C ILE A 288 -27.15 39.73 26.67
N ILE A 289 -26.66 39.57 25.43
CA ILE A 289 -26.87 40.54 24.36
C ILE A 289 -28.37 40.69 24.05
N ASN A 290 -29.11 39.59 23.90
CA ASN A 290 -30.54 39.64 23.64
C ASN A 290 -31.30 40.33 24.77
N ARG A 291 -30.93 40.06 26.02
CA ARG A 291 -31.54 40.73 27.18
C ARG A 291 -31.23 42.22 27.18
N ALA A 292 -29.99 42.61 26.88
CA ALA A 292 -29.61 44.02 26.75
C ALA A 292 -30.42 44.72 25.63
N VAL A 293 -30.57 44.07 24.48
CA VAL A 293 -31.36 44.59 23.35
C VAL A 293 -32.85 44.70 23.70
N ILE A 294 -33.42 43.78 24.48
CA ILE A 294 -34.82 43.88 24.95
C ILE A 294 -34.98 44.96 26.01
N THR A 295 -33.95 45.29 26.78
CA THR A 295 -34.08 46.27 27.87
C THR A 295 -33.89 47.70 27.37
N ASP A 296 -33.08 47.91 26.33
CA ASP A 296 -32.76 49.24 25.79
C ASP A 296 -33.64 49.59 24.58
N GLU A 297 -34.46 50.64 24.70
CA GLU A 297 -35.35 51.12 23.64
C GLU A 297 -34.62 51.53 22.34
N PHE A 298 -33.40 52.04 22.44
CA PHE A 298 -32.60 52.43 21.27
C PHE A 298 -32.14 51.20 20.48
N LEU A 299 -31.70 50.15 21.17
CA LEU A 299 -31.29 48.90 20.55
C LEU A 299 -32.49 48.13 19.97
N GLN A 300 -33.64 48.17 20.63
CA GLN A 300 -34.87 47.62 20.06
C GLN A 300 -35.23 48.29 18.73
N LYS A 301 -35.11 49.61 18.65
CA LYS A 301 -35.42 50.36 17.42
C LYS A 301 -34.49 49.95 16.27
N GLN A 302 -33.18 49.85 16.53
CA GLN A 302 -32.23 49.36 15.52
C GLN A 302 -32.51 47.92 15.08
N LYS A 303 -32.84 47.02 16.03
CA LYS A 303 -33.24 45.64 15.73
C LYS A 303 -34.47 45.63 14.80
N MET A 304 -35.48 46.44 15.10
CA MET A 304 -36.69 46.53 14.28
C MET A 304 -36.41 47.11 12.89
N GLU A 305 -35.57 48.13 12.78
CA GLU A 305 -35.13 48.70 11.50
C GLU A 305 -34.38 47.67 10.65
N PHE A 306 -33.46 46.91 11.26
CA PHE A 306 -32.75 45.82 10.60
C PHE A 306 -33.71 44.75 10.05
N TYR A 307 -34.64 44.24 10.88
CA TYR A 307 -35.62 43.24 10.42
C TYR A 307 -36.57 43.79 9.35
N GLN A 308 -36.92 45.07 9.40
CA GLN A 308 -37.72 45.69 8.35
C GLN A 308 -36.96 45.79 7.03
N GLN A 309 -35.66 46.11 7.07
CA GLN A 309 -34.81 46.15 5.88
C GLN A 309 -34.60 44.75 5.29
N GLU A 310 -34.38 43.75 6.14
CA GLU A 310 -34.21 42.36 5.72
C GLU A 310 -35.51 41.80 5.11
N LYS A 311 -36.67 42.09 5.72
CA LYS A 311 -37.98 41.75 5.13
C LYS A 311 -38.19 42.40 3.76
N LYS A 312 -37.76 43.66 3.57
CA LYS A 312 -37.83 44.32 2.25
C LYS A 312 -36.92 43.62 1.24
N ARG A 313 -35.68 43.33 1.61
CA ARG A 313 -34.72 42.62 0.76
C ARG A 313 -35.20 41.21 0.38
N LEU A 314 -35.80 40.47 1.33
CA LEU A 314 -36.38 39.16 1.07
C LEU A 314 -37.59 39.23 0.15
N LYS A 315 -38.45 40.26 0.30
CA LYS A 315 -39.56 40.50 -0.64
C LYS A 315 -39.04 40.80 -2.04
N GLU A 316 -38.08 41.71 -2.19
CA GLU A 316 -37.45 42.02 -3.48
C GLU A 316 -36.78 40.79 -4.11
N LEU A 317 -36.12 39.95 -3.31
CA LEU A 317 -35.54 38.69 -3.77
C LEU A 317 -36.63 37.71 -4.23
N ASN A 318 -37.71 37.54 -3.45
CA ASN A 318 -38.82 36.66 -3.80
C ASN A 318 -39.59 37.15 -5.03
N ASP A 319 -39.76 38.45 -5.19
CA ASP A 319 -40.33 39.08 -6.39
C ASP A 319 -39.42 38.85 -7.60
N SER A 320 -38.09 38.93 -7.43
CA SER A 320 -37.12 38.61 -8.50
C SER A 320 -37.08 37.12 -8.85
N ILE A 321 -37.28 36.24 -7.87
CA ILE A 321 -37.37 34.79 -8.05
C ILE A 321 -38.69 34.42 -8.74
N SER A 322 -39.81 35.04 -8.34
CA SER A 322 -41.13 34.79 -8.94
C SER A 322 -41.21 35.22 -10.41
N ILE A 323 -40.54 36.31 -10.79
CA ILE A 323 -40.37 36.73 -12.20
C ILE A 323 -39.50 35.73 -12.99
N LYS A 324 -38.56 35.05 -12.32
CA LYS A 324 -37.68 34.03 -12.92
C LYS A 324 -38.27 32.62 -12.88
N SER A 325 -39.34 32.39 -12.12
CA SER A 325 -39.91 31.08 -11.82
C SER A 325 -41.20 30.74 -12.58
N ASN A 326 -41.40 31.30 -13.78
CA ASN A 326 -42.28 30.65 -14.76
C ASN A 326 -41.66 29.34 -15.32
N MET A 327 -40.48 28.91 -14.83
CA MET A 327 -39.99 27.55 -14.99
C MET A 327 -39.31 27.05 -13.69
N LYS A 328 -39.92 26.03 -13.06
CA LYS A 328 -39.35 25.08 -12.06
C LYS A 328 -39.38 25.43 -10.54
N ASN A 329 -40.53 25.80 -9.95
CA ASN A 329 -40.59 26.06 -8.49
C ASN A 329 -41.19 24.99 -7.57
N THR A 330 -41.72 23.87 -8.05
CA THR A 330 -42.39 22.91 -7.14
C THR A 330 -41.42 22.03 -6.32
N THR A 331 -40.21 21.78 -6.80
CA THR A 331 -39.26 20.89 -6.11
C THR A 331 -38.41 21.62 -5.07
N PHE A 332 -38.03 22.87 -5.31
CA PHE A 332 -37.19 23.64 -4.39
C PHE A 332 -37.97 24.11 -3.17
N GLU A 333 -39.20 24.60 -3.35
CA GLU A 333 -40.05 25.06 -2.24
C GLU A 333 -40.38 23.94 -1.25
N ASN A 334 -40.65 22.72 -1.74
CA ASN A 334 -40.87 21.55 -0.89
C ASN A 334 -39.60 21.13 -0.13
N ASN A 335 -38.43 21.18 -0.75
CA ASN A 335 -37.17 20.84 -0.08
C ASN A 335 -36.82 21.85 1.02
N VAL A 336 -37.02 23.15 0.76
CA VAL A 336 -36.78 24.19 1.77
C VAL A 336 -37.75 24.07 2.93
N LYS A 337 -39.03 23.79 2.66
CA LYS A 337 -40.04 23.62 3.71
C LYS A 337 -39.73 22.43 4.62
N ASN A 338 -39.34 21.30 4.04
CA ASN A 338 -38.94 20.11 4.82
C ASN A 338 -37.69 20.38 5.68
N SER A 339 -36.71 21.12 5.16
CA SER A 339 -35.52 21.48 5.95
C SER A 339 -35.81 22.45 7.08
N ILE A 340 -36.76 23.38 6.92
CA ILE A 340 -37.18 24.29 8.01
C ILE A 340 -37.91 23.50 9.11
N GLU A 341 -38.79 22.58 8.72
CA GLU A 341 -39.53 21.72 9.65
C GLU A 341 -38.58 20.78 10.44
N GLU A 342 -37.52 20.26 9.81
CA GLU A 342 -36.47 19.49 10.51
C GLU A 342 -35.70 20.34 11.53
N ILE A 343 -35.40 21.61 11.20
CA ILE A 343 -34.67 22.51 12.10
C ILE A 343 -35.54 22.91 13.30
N GLU A 344 -36.83 23.20 13.09
CA GLU A 344 -37.77 23.53 14.16
C GLU A 344 -37.95 22.34 15.11
N ASN A 345 -38.11 21.14 14.57
CA ASN A 345 -38.27 19.92 15.37
C ASN A 345 -36.99 19.60 16.17
N TYR A 346 -35.81 19.85 15.60
CA TYR A 346 -34.53 19.70 16.31
C TYR A 346 -34.36 20.75 17.42
N ALA A 347 -34.82 21.98 17.20
CA ALA A 347 -34.77 23.05 18.20
C ALA A 347 -35.73 22.79 19.37
N GLU A 348 -36.95 22.33 19.11
CA GLU A 348 -37.91 21.95 20.15
C GLU A 348 -37.40 20.80 21.01
N ASN A 349 -36.85 19.75 20.40
CA ASN A 349 -36.24 18.63 21.13
C ASN A 349 -35.06 19.07 22.02
N LEU A 350 -34.25 20.04 21.57
CA LEU A 350 -33.15 20.59 22.37
C LEU A 350 -33.65 21.41 23.56
N VAL A 351 -34.72 22.17 23.40
CA VAL A 351 -35.34 22.96 24.48
C VAL A 351 -35.97 22.03 25.52
N GLU A 352 -36.69 20.99 25.09
CA GLU A 352 -37.28 19.99 25.98
C GLU A 352 -36.20 19.24 26.78
N TYR A 353 -35.05 18.93 26.16
CA TYR A 353 -33.92 18.29 26.84
C TYR A 353 -33.25 19.20 27.89
N LEU A 354 -33.27 20.51 27.67
CA LEU A 354 -32.72 21.49 28.61
C LEU A 354 -33.67 21.74 29.80
N ASP A 355 -34.98 21.73 29.58
CA ASP A 355 -35.98 21.86 30.66
C ASP A 355 -36.01 20.61 31.57
N MET A 356 -35.70 19.41 31.05
CA MET A 356 -35.58 18.19 31.86
C MET A 356 -34.33 18.10 32.76
N MET A 357 -33.35 19.01 32.60
CA MET A 357 -32.14 19.06 33.41
C MET A 357 -32.18 20.09 34.56
N HIS A 358 -33.27 20.83 34.69
CA HIS A 358 -33.58 21.69 35.84
C HIS A 358 -34.63 21.03 36.74
#